data_AF-A0A3R7KI27-F1
#
_entry.id   AF-A0A3R7KI27-F1
#
_cell.length_a   1.000
_cell.length_b   1.000
_cell.length_c   1.000
_cell.angle_alpha   90.00
_cell.angle_beta   90.00
_cell.angle_gamma   90.00
#
_symmetry.space_group_name_H-M   'P 1'
#
loop_
_entity.id
_entity.type
_entity.pdbx_description
1 polymer ?
#
loop_
_entity_poly.entity_id
_entity_poly.type
_entity_poly.pdbx_seq_one_letter_code
_entity_poly.pdbx_strand_id
1 'polypeptide(L)'
;MRSKTSLQETTTATIEEVQAWSSVILNDTLKLEHAAVDINTDRVLYHLHLELEHPIPKAYLTKAEYLTLTWPVGGIWKVMDLSDNNRKVHCMSWRKTKMSHQEVEELAKKVEAAGASGGAIKDESSSMLAASESDELPPTLFEWKMQLGKWGNIKHWFLRDIMPPNDRESLGSTHPGPMTAHLMAGFTPLEVQIEVNSLTSVDTVGQTFSADVTWEVTLPAITTIREDSVLRELLDILEFDENQFEFTNINSMQEERDMTTSLSPAGPVHFVDSTSLVMPLKTTSESLSHLQYSRRVVAVFSEEVTLHNFPVDQQKLTLMFSTGTGVRKSLRITPALIDAGSFNIANYKLGNVFDVVHHDKVFVGEVDTDEHKKGIRFEMMLERRPGYYVTNVAIPAGIITYLCFISYAPLSDGALMDTGDRVQIVLTLLLTAVTFKNQVASLTPQISYFTTLDRYVFFCFIIACVVAIENALFPTFVDLFPRRESWQENSLLGISCGFFTVVNVVWALYLAIMVKMRRRASDVLINVHEAIRVISSSIPAEHREAVLHEYIETRNFHKRELPEICCTESGYLPGKFGTNDVVISCALQRRFNAEQWKELNTKLELYKKNAGSLLGVIKTPRRVHE
;
A
#
# COMPACT_ATOMS: atom_id res chain seq x y z
N MET A 1 58.21 -5.83 16.25
CA MET A 1 57.13 -6.79 16.60
C MET A 1 55.84 -6.00 16.83
N ARG A 2 54.72 -6.57 16.37
CA ARG A 2 53.34 -6.03 16.31
C ARG A 2 53.02 -5.07 15.15
N SER A 3 52.69 -5.75 14.06
CA SER A 3 51.90 -5.35 12.90
C SER A 3 50.60 -4.64 13.24
N LYS A 4 50.33 -3.59 12.48
CA LYS A 4 49.02 -2.96 12.29
C LYS A 4 48.06 -4.00 11.68
N THR A 5 47.03 -4.37 12.42
CA THR A 5 45.82 -5.00 11.88
C THR A 5 45.04 -3.92 11.13
N SER A 6 45.04 -3.96 9.81
CA SER A 6 44.17 -3.15 8.97
C SER A 6 42.73 -3.62 9.16
N LEU A 7 41.88 -2.71 9.64
CA LEU A 7 40.43 -2.80 9.51
C LEU A 7 40.10 -2.97 8.01
N GLN A 8 39.67 -4.17 7.61
CA GLN A 8 38.94 -4.34 6.37
C GLN A 8 37.54 -3.80 6.63
N GLU A 9 37.29 -2.57 6.15
CA GLU A 9 35.95 -2.04 5.96
C GLU A 9 35.20 -3.01 5.04
N THR A 10 34.15 -3.65 5.55
CA THR A 10 33.18 -4.38 4.75
C THR A 10 32.38 -3.35 3.96
N THR A 11 32.93 -2.89 2.84
CA THR A 11 32.24 -1.99 1.90
C THR A 11 31.06 -2.75 1.29
N THR A 12 29.85 -2.42 1.71
CA THR A 12 28.61 -2.92 1.09
C THR A 12 28.47 -2.29 -0.29
N ALA A 13 28.65 -3.09 -1.33
CA ALA A 13 28.54 -2.64 -2.72
C ALA A 13 27.16 -2.04 -3.02
N THR A 14 27.10 -0.98 -3.82
CA THR A 14 25.83 -0.36 -4.25
C THR A 14 25.14 -1.24 -5.29
N ILE A 15 23.80 -1.16 -5.41
CA ILE A 15 23.05 -1.95 -6.41
C ILE A 15 23.55 -1.65 -7.83
N GLU A 16 23.88 -0.39 -8.12
CA GLU A 16 24.39 0.03 -9.42
C GLU A 16 25.76 -0.55 -9.76
N GLU A 17 26.66 -0.68 -8.77
CA GLU A 17 27.96 -1.34 -8.95
C GLU A 17 27.79 -2.82 -9.26
N VAL A 18 26.83 -3.48 -8.63
CA VAL A 18 26.55 -4.90 -8.87
C VAL A 18 25.93 -5.11 -10.24
N GLN A 19 24.97 -4.28 -10.64
CA GLN A 19 24.33 -4.35 -11.97
C GLN A 19 25.30 -4.04 -13.12
N ALA A 20 26.32 -3.21 -12.88
CA ALA A 20 27.32 -2.89 -13.89
C ALA A 20 28.39 -3.98 -14.09
N TRP A 21 28.43 -5.00 -13.23
CA TRP A 21 29.43 -6.06 -13.31
C TRP A 21 29.14 -7.02 -14.46
N SER A 22 30.19 -7.38 -15.19
CA SER A 22 30.17 -8.34 -16.30
C SER A 22 31.49 -9.11 -16.36
N SER A 23 31.44 -10.38 -16.76
CA SER A 23 32.62 -11.21 -17.01
C SER A 23 32.45 -12.04 -18.28
N VAL A 24 33.56 -12.33 -18.95
CA VAL A 24 33.60 -13.32 -20.03
C VAL A 24 33.61 -14.73 -19.42
N ILE A 25 32.90 -15.66 -20.06
CA ILE A 25 32.90 -17.09 -19.72
C ILE A 25 34.00 -17.78 -20.53
N LEU A 26 34.87 -18.52 -19.83
CA LEU A 26 36.01 -19.22 -20.43
C LEU A 26 35.66 -20.65 -20.84
N ASN A 27 34.96 -21.37 -19.95
CA ASN A 27 34.47 -22.73 -20.18
C ASN A 27 33.04 -22.85 -19.63
N ASP A 28 32.23 -23.64 -20.30
CA ASP A 28 30.84 -23.90 -19.95
C ASP A 28 30.48 -25.36 -20.19
N THR A 29 29.78 -25.96 -19.22
CA THR A 29 29.23 -27.31 -19.36
C THR A 29 27.76 -27.27 -18.95
N LEU A 30 26.87 -27.52 -19.90
CA LEU A 30 25.43 -27.61 -19.67
C LEU A 30 25.08 -29.07 -19.38
N LYS A 31 24.53 -29.32 -18.19
CA LYS A 31 23.95 -30.60 -17.82
C LYS A 31 22.44 -30.48 -17.78
N LEU A 32 21.78 -31.31 -18.57
CA LEU A 32 20.34 -31.50 -18.45
C LEU A 32 20.11 -32.54 -17.36
N GLU A 33 19.76 -32.07 -16.16
CA GLU A 33 19.30 -32.98 -15.10
C GLU A 33 17.79 -33.15 -15.25
N HIS A 34 17.36 -34.41 -15.46
CA HIS A 34 15.99 -34.91 -15.36
C HIS A 34 14.86 -33.94 -15.74
N ALA A 35 14.15 -34.24 -16.84
CA ALA A 35 12.78 -33.78 -17.05
C ALA A 35 11.86 -34.53 -16.07
N ALA A 36 11.96 -34.29 -14.75
CA ALA A 36 11.29 -35.19 -13.82
C ALA A 36 10.97 -34.60 -12.44
N VAL A 37 9.73 -34.89 -12.03
CA VAL A 37 9.27 -35.23 -10.66
C VAL A 37 9.11 -34.10 -9.65
N ASP A 38 8.21 -33.17 -9.93
CA ASP A 38 7.12 -33.00 -8.97
C ASP A 38 5.84 -33.25 -9.77
N ILE A 39 5.01 -34.20 -9.34
CA ILE A 39 3.79 -34.65 -10.05
C ILE A 39 2.82 -33.47 -10.33
N ASN A 40 3.11 -32.30 -9.73
CA ASN A 40 2.33 -31.09 -9.79
C ASN A 40 2.91 -29.95 -10.66
N THR A 41 4.18 -29.99 -11.12
CA THR A 41 4.83 -28.76 -11.62
C THR A 41 5.15 -28.67 -13.13
N ASP A 42 5.23 -29.77 -13.88
CA ASP A 42 5.47 -29.79 -15.34
C ASP A 42 6.67 -28.92 -15.82
N ARG A 43 7.84 -29.04 -15.16
CA ARG A 43 9.05 -28.24 -15.45
C ARG A 43 10.21 -29.09 -15.95
N VAL A 44 11.00 -28.56 -16.89
CA VAL A 44 12.34 -29.06 -17.24
C VAL A 44 13.40 -28.17 -16.60
N LEU A 45 14.30 -28.80 -15.86
CA LEU A 45 15.40 -28.15 -15.15
C LEU A 45 16.68 -28.20 -16.00
N TYR A 46 17.37 -27.08 -16.10
CA TYR A 46 18.64 -26.92 -16.79
C TYR A 46 19.70 -26.51 -15.79
N HIS A 47 20.76 -27.30 -15.67
CA HIS A 47 21.90 -27.02 -14.81
C HIS A 47 23.08 -26.60 -15.67
N LEU A 48 23.66 -25.43 -15.40
CA LEU A 48 24.76 -24.87 -16.16
C LEU A 48 25.94 -24.62 -15.23
N HIS A 49 27.08 -25.24 -15.53
CA HIS A 49 28.33 -24.98 -14.85
C HIS A 49 29.18 -24.04 -15.70
N LEU A 50 29.55 -22.89 -15.15
CA LEU A 50 30.31 -21.84 -15.82
C LEU A 50 31.66 -21.64 -15.14
N GLU A 51 32.72 -21.45 -15.91
CA GLU A 51 34.01 -20.96 -15.45
C GLU A 51 34.23 -19.52 -15.96
N LEU A 52 34.29 -18.57 -15.03
CA LEU A 52 34.43 -17.15 -15.32
C LEU A 52 35.90 -16.73 -15.43
N GLU A 53 36.18 -15.76 -16.30
CA GLU A 53 37.49 -15.10 -16.37
C GLU A 53 37.80 -14.34 -15.08
N HIS A 54 36.84 -13.54 -14.61
CA HIS A 54 36.95 -12.76 -13.37
C HIS A 54 35.98 -13.32 -12.31
N PRO A 55 36.46 -13.62 -11.09
CA PRO A 55 35.61 -14.19 -10.03
C PRO A 55 34.57 -13.16 -9.55
N ILE A 56 33.39 -13.64 -9.15
CA ILE A 56 32.34 -12.76 -8.61
C ILE A 56 32.80 -12.24 -7.23
N PRO A 57 32.90 -10.91 -7.02
CA PRO A 57 33.27 -10.37 -5.72
C PRO A 57 32.27 -10.76 -4.63
N LYS A 58 32.78 -11.19 -3.46
CA LYS A 58 31.93 -11.63 -2.32
C LYS A 58 30.93 -10.57 -1.86
N ALA A 59 31.28 -9.29 -1.99
CA ALA A 59 30.39 -8.17 -1.65
C ALA A 59 29.12 -8.16 -2.51
N TYR A 60 29.18 -8.66 -3.75
CA TYR A 60 28.08 -8.60 -4.72
C TYR A 60 27.08 -9.75 -4.55
N LEU A 61 27.55 -10.91 -4.07
CA LEU A 61 26.71 -12.10 -3.82
C LEU A 61 25.58 -11.84 -2.81
N THR A 62 25.77 -10.90 -1.89
CA THR A 62 24.72 -10.53 -0.93
C THR A 62 23.52 -9.82 -1.57
N LYS A 63 23.66 -9.30 -2.80
CA LYS A 63 22.64 -8.49 -3.50
C LYS A 63 22.20 -9.07 -4.84
N ALA A 64 22.81 -10.16 -5.30
CA ALA A 64 22.53 -10.76 -6.60
C ALA A 64 22.28 -12.27 -6.47
N GLU A 65 21.09 -12.68 -6.89
CA GLU A 65 20.66 -14.10 -6.92
C GLU A 65 20.72 -14.70 -8.34
N TYR A 66 20.75 -13.84 -9.35
CA TYR A 66 20.55 -14.21 -10.74
C TYR A 66 21.70 -13.73 -11.64
N LEU A 67 21.95 -14.51 -12.67
CA LEU A 67 22.95 -14.28 -13.70
C LEU A 67 22.25 -14.32 -15.06
N THR A 68 22.53 -13.33 -15.90
CA THR A 68 21.95 -13.23 -17.24
C THR A 68 23.03 -13.53 -18.25
N LEU A 69 22.72 -14.43 -19.19
CA LEU A 69 23.66 -14.88 -20.20
C LEU A 69 23.29 -14.31 -21.57
N THR A 70 24.31 -14.06 -22.37
CA THR A 70 24.15 -13.59 -23.75
C THR A 70 24.09 -14.78 -24.72
N TRP A 71 24.04 -14.49 -26.02
CA TRP A 71 24.14 -15.50 -27.09
C TRP A 71 25.33 -16.46 -26.84
N PRO A 72 25.17 -17.78 -27.07
CA PRO A 72 24.02 -18.48 -27.67
C PRO A 72 22.91 -18.89 -26.69
N VAL A 73 23.18 -18.98 -25.40
CA VAL A 73 22.28 -19.64 -24.44
C VAL A 73 21.08 -18.78 -24.04
N GLY A 74 21.30 -17.50 -23.76
CA GLY A 74 20.23 -16.61 -23.31
C GLY A 74 19.69 -16.87 -21.91
N GLY A 75 18.70 -16.07 -21.51
CA GLY A 75 17.87 -16.29 -20.31
C GLY A 75 18.44 -15.85 -18.98
N ILE A 76 17.65 -16.11 -17.93
CA ILE A 76 17.96 -15.84 -16.52
C ILE A 76 18.30 -17.16 -15.82
N TRP A 77 19.41 -17.15 -15.09
CA TRP A 77 19.97 -18.31 -14.42
C TRP A 77 20.14 -18.02 -12.93
N LYS A 78 19.55 -18.84 -12.06
CA LYS A 78 19.69 -18.73 -10.61
C LYS A 78 21.04 -19.30 -10.18
N VAL A 79 21.81 -18.57 -9.39
CA VAL A 79 23.05 -19.06 -8.81
C VAL A 79 22.72 -20.03 -7.66
N MET A 80 23.20 -21.27 -7.75
CA MET A 80 22.96 -22.32 -6.75
C MET A 80 24.18 -22.57 -5.87
N ASP A 81 25.36 -22.66 -6.48
CA ASP A 81 26.60 -22.90 -5.75
C ASP A 81 27.80 -22.20 -6.43
N LEU A 82 28.80 -21.85 -5.63
CA LEU A 82 30.00 -21.13 -6.05
C LEU A 82 31.23 -21.89 -5.54
N SER A 83 32.10 -22.32 -6.45
CA SER A 83 33.34 -23.02 -6.14
C SER A 83 34.55 -22.30 -6.72
N ASP A 84 35.75 -22.70 -6.28
CA ASP A 84 37.03 -22.14 -6.72
C ASP A 84 37.11 -20.61 -6.64
N ASN A 85 36.93 -20.06 -5.43
CA ASN A 85 37.00 -18.63 -5.15
C ASN A 85 36.02 -17.79 -6.01
N ASN A 86 34.79 -18.27 -6.16
CA ASN A 86 33.71 -17.67 -6.97
C ASN A 86 34.00 -17.61 -8.47
N ARG A 87 34.90 -18.47 -8.96
CA ARG A 87 35.25 -18.56 -10.39
C ARG A 87 34.40 -19.59 -11.12
N LYS A 88 34.06 -20.70 -10.43
CA LYS A 88 33.15 -21.73 -10.95
C LYS A 88 31.77 -21.52 -10.38
N VAL A 89 30.79 -21.29 -11.24
CA VAL A 89 29.41 -20.99 -10.86
C VAL A 89 28.52 -22.15 -11.33
N HIS A 90 27.78 -22.72 -10.41
CA HIS A 90 26.70 -23.66 -10.73
C HIS A 90 25.38 -22.90 -10.71
N CYS A 91 24.74 -22.84 -11.87
CA CYS A 91 23.50 -22.13 -12.08
C CYS A 91 22.38 -23.09 -12.49
N MET A 92 21.14 -22.73 -12.17
CA MET A 92 19.95 -23.46 -12.56
C MET A 92 18.95 -22.52 -13.23
N SER A 93 18.36 -22.95 -14.33
CA SER A 93 17.21 -22.31 -14.96
C SER A 93 16.18 -23.38 -15.31
N TRP A 94 14.95 -22.99 -15.61
CA TRP A 94 13.91 -23.96 -15.92
C TRP A 94 12.89 -23.42 -16.91
N ARG A 95 12.20 -24.34 -17.60
CA ARG A 95 11.15 -24.03 -18.56
C ARG A 95 9.97 -24.96 -18.36
N LYS A 96 8.74 -24.43 -18.46
CA LYS A 96 7.52 -25.24 -18.43
C LYS A 96 7.41 -26.05 -19.72
N THR A 97 7.15 -27.36 -19.62
CA THR A 97 6.99 -28.22 -20.80
C THR A 97 5.54 -28.29 -21.25
N LYS A 98 5.34 -28.40 -22.57
CA LYS A 98 4.04 -28.74 -23.17
C LYS A 98 3.83 -30.25 -23.32
N MET A 99 4.80 -31.06 -22.90
CA MET A 99 4.78 -32.51 -23.02
C MET A 99 3.76 -33.09 -22.05
N SER A 100 3.04 -34.14 -22.47
CA SER A 100 2.08 -34.82 -21.60
C SER A 100 2.79 -35.56 -20.47
N HIS A 101 2.11 -35.79 -19.34
CA HIS A 101 2.70 -36.49 -18.18
C HIS A 101 3.33 -37.85 -18.55
N GLN A 102 2.75 -38.55 -19.53
CA GLN A 102 3.28 -39.82 -20.05
C GLN A 102 4.59 -39.63 -20.83
N GLU A 103 4.69 -38.59 -21.65
CA GLU A 103 5.90 -38.26 -22.41
C GLU A 103 7.05 -37.80 -21.50
N VAL A 104 6.74 -37.05 -20.44
CA VAL A 104 7.73 -36.61 -19.44
C VAL A 104 8.27 -37.82 -18.67
N GLU A 105 7.41 -38.76 -18.26
CA GLU A 105 7.83 -39.98 -17.56
C GLU A 105 8.70 -40.90 -18.44
N GLU A 106 8.38 -41.00 -19.74
CA GLU A 106 9.21 -41.72 -20.71
C GLU A 106 10.57 -41.04 -20.94
N LEU A 107 10.59 -39.71 -20.98
CA LEU A 107 11.82 -38.92 -21.12
C LEU A 107 12.71 -39.06 -19.87
N ALA A 108 12.12 -38.99 -18.67
CA ALA A 108 12.82 -39.21 -17.40
C ALA A 108 13.49 -40.59 -17.36
N LYS A 109 12.74 -41.65 -17.72
CA LYS A 109 13.29 -43.02 -17.80
C LYS A 109 14.41 -43.16 -18.82
N LYS A 110 14.34 -42.46 -19.95
CA LYS A 110 15.41 -42.44 -20.97
C LYS A 110 16.66 -41.71 -20.48
N VAL A 111 16.51 -40.61 -19.73
CA VAL A 111 17.63 -39.85 -19.15
C VAL A 111 18.30 -40.63 -18.01
N GLU A 112 17.53 -41.26 -17.12
CA GLU A 112 18.05 -42.15 -16.08
C GLU A 112 18.83 -43.34 -16.68
N ALA A 113 18.30 -43.94 -17.75
CA ALA A 113 18.97 -45.04 -18.45
C ALA A 113 20.27 -44.60 -19.16
N ALA A 114 20.32 -43.38 -19.69
CA ALA A 114 21.53 -42.81 -20.30
C ALA A 114 22.61 -42.48 -19.26
N GLY A 115 22.24 -41.99 -18.06
CA GLY A 115 23.17 -41.75 -16.96
C GLY A 115 23.78 -43.04 -16.37
N ALA A 116 23.11 -44.18 -16.53
CA ALA A 116 23.59 -45.48 -16.04
C ALA A 116 24.48 -46.24 -17.04
N SER A 117 24.52 -45.85 -18.32
CA SER A 117 25.19 -46.60 -19.40
C SER A 117 26.28 -45.79 -20.11
N GLY A 118 27.40 -45.55 -19.42
CA GLY A 118 28.63 -45.13 -20.10
C GLY A 118 29.17 -46.27 -20.97
N GLY A 119 28.94 -46.20 -22.29
CA GLY A 119 29.63 -47.07 -23.26
C GLY A 119 28.90 -47.30 -24.61
N ALA A 120 29.29 -46.51 -25.62
CA ALA A 120 29.33 -46.77 -27.08
C ALA A 120 28.28 -47.69 -27.77
N ILE A 121 27.55 -47.15 -28.77
CA ILE A 121 27.65 -47.45 -30.23
C ILE A 121 26.50 -46.78 -31.03
N LYS A 122 26.85 -46.45 -32.28
CA LYS A 122 26.23 -45.71 -33.41
C LYS A 122 24.84 -46.10 -33.95
N ASP A 123 24.26 -45.09 -34.63
CA ASP A 123 23.36 -45.05 -35.81
C ASP A 123 21.96 -45.70 -35.74
N GLU A 124 20.89 -44.90 -35.76
CA GLU A 124 20.23 -44.28 -36.93
C GLU A 124 18.73 -44.03 -36.66
N SER A 125 18.27 -42.80 -36.96
CA SER A 125 16.86 -42.40 -37.18
C SER A 125 15.86 -42.45 -36.00
N SER A 126 15.86 -41.42 -35.16
CA SER A 126 14.63 -40.69 -34.80
C SER A 126 14.97 -39.42 -34.02
N SER A 127 14.32 -38.35 -34.46
CA SER A 127 14.43 -36.97 -34.03
C SER A 127 14.05 -36.76 -32.57
N MET A 128 15.05 -36.59 -31.71
CA MET A 128 15.28 -35.52 -30.72
C MET A 128 16.42 -36.01 -29.82
N LEU A 129 17.63 -35.92 -30.39
CA LEU A 129 18.93 -36.31 -29.84
C LEU A 129 19.17 -35.58 -28.51
N ALA A 130 19.50 -36.30 -27.43
CA ALA A 130 20.88 -36.56 -27.06
C ALA A 130 21.75 -35.29 -27.04
N ALA A 131 21.70 -34.56 -25.94
CA ALA A 131 22.85 -33.79 -25.46
C ALA A 131 23.53 -34.63 -24.36
N SER A 132 24.17 -35.71 -24.80
CA SER A 132 25.22 -36.41 -24.08
C SER A 132 26.44 -35.50 -23.98
N GLU A 133 27.22 -35.62 -22.90
CA GLU A 133 28.68 -35.40 -22.83
C GLU A 133 29.34 -34.86 -24.13
N SER A 134 29.07 -33.62 -24.47
CA SER A 134 29.65 -32.89 -25.60
C SER A 134 29.83 -31.46 -25.13
N ASP A 135 31.06 -30.96 -25.24
CA ASP A 135 31.51 -29.63 -24.82
C ASP A 135 30.89 -28.48 -25.66
N GLU A 136 29.76 -28.68 -26.34
CA GLU A 136 29.13 -27.68 -27.20
C GLU A 136 27.63 -27.52 -26.90
N LEU A 137 27.27 -26.31 -26.47
CA LEU A 137 25.91 -25.88 -26.15
C LEU A 137 24.95 -26.01 -27.36
N PRO A 138 23.66 -26.33 -27.14
CA PRO A 138 22.64 -26.14 -28.17
C PRO A 138 22.57 -24.67 -28.61
N PRO A 139 22.25 -24.38 -29.88
CA PRO A 139 22.45 -23.06 -30.48
C PRO A 139 21.58 -21.94 -29.87
N THR A 140 20.43 -22.26 -29.25
CA THR A 140 19.60 -21.30 -28.49
C THR A 140 18.73 -22.04 -27.48
N LEU A 141 18.95 -21.84 -26.18
CA LEU A 141 18.09 -22.41 -25.13
C LEU A 141 16.92 -21.46 -24.82
N PHE A 142 17.22 -20.18 -24.63
CA PHE A 142 16.26 -19.09 -24.51
C PHE A 142 16.42 -18.17 -25.72
N GLU A 143 15.32 -17.79 -26.36
CA GLU A 143 15.31 -16.86 -27.49
C GLU A 143 15.40 -15.39 -27.04
N TRP A 144 15.48 -15.16 -25.73
CA TRP A 144 15.47 -13.85 -25.09
C TRP A 144 16.60 -13.72 -24.06
N LYS A 145 17.03 -12.49 -23.79
CA LYS A 145 18.00 -12.12 -22.75
C LYS A 145 17.54 -10.88 -22.01
N MET A 146 18.01 -10.71 -20.78
CA MET A 146 17.94 -9.41 -20.11
C MET A 146 19.15 -8.57 -20.48
N GLN A 147 18.95 -7.28 -20.71
CA GLN A 147 19.99 -6.33 -21.03
C GLN A 147 19.89 -5.10 -20.15
N LEU A 148 21.03 -4.59 -19.70
CA LEU A 148 21.11 -3.37 -18.90
C LEU A 148 21.11 -2.15 -19.81
N GLY A 149 20.31 -1.14 -19.48
CA GLY A 149 20.42 0.17 -20.13
C GLY A 149 19.78 1.27 -19.30
N LYS A 150 19.62 2.45 -19.90
CA LYS A 150 19.22 3.65 -19.18
C LYS A 150 17.81 4.07 -19.55
N TRP A 151 16.92 4.06 -18.57
CA TRP A 151 15.58 4.61 -18.65
C TRP A 151 15.54 5.93 -17.89
N GLY A 152 15.45 7.05 -18.62
CA GLY A 152 15.67 8.38 -18.05
C GLY A 152 17.08 8.48 -17.43
N ASN A 153 17.14 8.65 -16.10
CA ASN A 153 18.40 8.72 -15.34
C ASN A 153 18.74 7.42 -14.59
N ILE A 154 17.92 6.38 -14.70
CA ILE A 154 18.03 5.15 -13.91
C ILE A 154 18.56 4.02 -14.80
N LYS A 155 19.52 3.24 -14.30
CA LYS A 155 19.95 1.99 -14.94
C LYS A 155 18.95 0.88 -14.61
N HIS A 156 18.47 0.17 -15.62
CA HIS A 156 17.41 -0.81 -15.48
C HIS A 156 17.64 -2.00 -16.43
N TRP A 157 17.26 -3.19 -15.99
CA TRP A 157 17.27 -4.41 -16.79
C TRP A 157 15.99 -4.53 -17.59
N PHE A 158 16.09 -4.73 -18.90
CA PHE A 158 14.93 -4.93 -19.78
C PHE A 158 15.08 -6.22 -20.58
N LEU A 159 13.95 -6.76 -21.00
CA LEU A 159 13.81 -8.01 -21.75
C LEU A 159 13.92 -7.74 -23.25
N ARG A 160 14.77 -8.49 -23.95
CA ARG A 160 15.01 -8.35 -25.39
C ARG A 160 15.25 -9.70 -26.06
N ASP A 161 14.83 -9.83 -27.31
CA ASP A 161 15.14 -11.00 -28.13
C ASP A 161 16.65 -11.10 -28.40
N ILE A 162 17.16 -12.32 -28.47
CA ILE A 162 18.54 -12.55 -28.87
C ILE A 162 18.62 -12.53 -30.38
N MET A 163 19.13 -11.42 -30.91
CA MET A 163 19.47 -11.33 -32.32
C MET A 163 20.78 -12.06 -32.57
N PRO A 164 20.86 -12.99 -33.56
CA PRO A 164 22.14 -13.49 -34.02
C PRO A 164 23.00 -12.31 -34.52
N PRO A 165 24.33 -12.35 -34.37
CA PRO A 165 25.21 -11.33 -34.93
C PRO A 165 24.94 -11.22 -36.44
N ASN A 166 24.46 -10.06 -36.85
CA ASN A 166 23.94 -9.82 -38.20
C ASN A 166 25.12 -9.64 -39.17
N ASP A 167 25.59 -10.73 -39.80
CA ASP A 167 26.57 -10.64 -40.89
C ASP A 167 25.98 -11.22 -42.18
N ARG A 168 25.21 -10.40 -42.89
CA ARG A 168 25.03 -10.54 -44.35
C ARG A 168 26.19 -9.92 -45.14
N GLU A 169 27.20 -9.36 -44.48
CA GLU A 169 28.37 -8.75 -45.14
C GLU A 169 29.75 -9.30 -44.70
N SER A 170 29.85 -10.21 -43.72
CA SER A 170 31.12 -10.88 -43.40
C SER A 170 31.11 -12.34 -43.86
N LEU A 171 31.67 -12.56 -45.06
CA LEU A 171 31.98 -13.90 -45.54
C LEU A 171 33.25 -14.38 -44.79
N GLY A 172 33.10 -15.16 -43.71
CA GLY A 172 34.19 -16.04 -43.27
C GLY A 172 34.55 -16.21 -41.78
N SER A 173 33.68 -15.99 -40.79
CA SER A 173 33.97 -16.47 -39.42
C SER A 173 32.81 -17.23 -38.78
N THR A 174 32.91 -18.56 -38.79
CA THR A 174 32.03 -19.52 -38.12
C THR A 174 32.40 -19.70 -36.65
N HIS A 175 32.65 -18.61 -35.91
CA HIS A 175 32.94 -18.69 -34.48
C HIS A 175 31.87 -17.93 -33.69
N PRO A 176 31.19 -18.59 -32.71
CA PRO A 176 30.33 -17.87 -31.79
C PRO A 176 31.17 -16.82 -31.04
N GLY A 177 30.67 -15.59 -30.96
CA GLY A 177 31.32 -14.54 -30.17
C GLY A 177 31.48 -14.98 -28.70
N PRO A 178 32.40 -14.37 -27.93
CA PRO A 178 32.63 -14.74 -26.53
C PRO A 178 31.35 -14.55 -25.70
N MET A 179 30.93 -15.60 -25.00
CA MET A 179 29.76 -15.56 -24.12
C MET A 179 30.07 -14.70 -22.90
N THR A 180 29.23 -13.70 -22.64
CA THR A 180 29.37 -12.79 -21.51
C THR A 180 28.29 -13.04 -20.47
N ALA A 181 28.71 -13.16 -19.22
CA ALA A 181 27.84 -13.25 -18.06
C ALA A 181 27.69 -11.87 -17.42
N HIS A 182 26.46 -11.47 -17.16
CA HIS A 182 26.16 -10.28 -16.37
C HIS A 182 25.44 -10.65 -15.08
N LEU A 183 25.77 -9.94 -14.00
CA LEU A 183 25.17 -10.19 -12.70
C LEU A 183 23.96 -9.30 -12.48
N MET A 184 22.83 -9.91 -12.14
CA MET A 184 21.58 -9.20 -11.93
C MET A 184 21.34 -8.99 -10.43
N ALA A 185 21.47 -7.75 -9.98
CA ALA A 185 21.12 -7.36 -8.61
C ALA A 185 19.76 -6.68 -8.55
N GLY A 186 18.82 -7.37 -7.92
CA GLY A 186 17.48 -6.88 -7.59
C GLY A 186 16.60 -6.62 -8.80
N PHE A 187 15.37 -7.11 -8.76
CA PHE A 187 14.32 -6.65 -9.66
C PHE A 187 13.79 -5.30 -9.20
N THR A 188 13.30 -4.52 -10.14
CA THR A 188 12.53 -3.32 -9.86
C THR A 188 11.29 -3.72 -9.07
N PRO A 189 10.95 -2.99 -8.01
CA PRO A 189 9.83 -3.37 -7.18
C PRO A 189 8.53 -3.36 -7.99
N LEU A 190 7.65 -4.28 -7.66
CA LEU A 190 6.28 -4.34 -8.17
C LEU A 190 5.52 -3.13 -7.66
N GLU A 191 4.92 -2.36 -8.56
CA GLU A 191 4.08 -1.22 -8.21
C GLU A 191 2.64 -1.68 -8.01
N VAL A 192 2.08 -1.44 -6.81
CA VAL A 192 0.69 -1.77 -6.51
C VAL A 192 -0.13 -0.49 -6.43
N GLN A 193 -1.24 -0.50 -7.15
CA GLN A 193 -2.25 0.55 -7.15
C GLN A 193 -3.62 -0.05 -6.84
N ILE A 194 -4.47 0.73 -6.18
CA ILE A 194 -5.86 0.41 -5.95
C ILE A 194 -6.76 1.54 -6.47
N GLU A 195 -7.88 1.16 -7.06
CA GLU A 195 -8.99 2.05 -7.33
C GLU A 195 -10.24 1.49 -6.65
N VAL A 196 -10.84 2.28 -5.78
CA VAL A 196 -12.12 1.98 -5.15
C VAL A 196 -13.22 2.54 -6.06
N ASN A 197 -13.87 1.67 -6.82
CA ASN A 197 -14.88 2.02 -7.82
C ASN A 197 -16.18 2.50 -7.19
N SER A 198 -16.61 1.83 -6.12
CA SER A 198 -17.80 2.24 -5.37
C SER A 198 -17.81 1.66 -3.96
N LEU A 199 -18.49 2.36 -3.06
CA LEU A 199 -18.81 1.88 -1.72
C LEU A 199 -20.33 1.71 -1.62
N THR A 200 -20.78 0.50 -1.28
CA THR A 200 -22.20 0.11 -1.33
C THR A 200 -22.85 0.16 0.05
N SER A 201 -22.14 -0.23 1.09
CA SER A 201 -22.66 -0.22 2.47
C SER A 201 -21.53 -0.19 3.48
N VAL A 202 -21.79 0.41 4.64
CA VAL A 202 -20.91 0.39 5.81
C VAL A 202 -21.76 -0.02 7.01
N ASP A 203 -21.55 -1.25 7.50
CA ASP A 203 -22.17 -1.75 8.72
C ASP A 203 -21.23 -1.56 9.90
N THR A 204 -21.53 -0.54 10.71
CA THR A 204 -20.73 -0.20 11.87
C THR A 204 -20.91 -1.13 13.06
N VAL A 205 -21.99 -1.92 13.10
CA VAL A 205 -22.23 -2.91 14.17
C VAL A 205 -21.64 -4.25 13.77
N GLY A 206 -21.88 -4.66 12.52
CA GLY A 206 -21.29 -5.85 11.93
C GLY A 206 -19.78 -5.75 11.66
N GLN A 207 -19.18 -4.56 11.84
CA GLN A 207 -17.75 -4.31 11.58
C GLN A 207 -17.33 -4.70 10.16
N THR A 208 -18.20 -4.41 9.20
CA THR A 208 -17.98 -4.76 7.79
C THR A 208 -18.39 -3.63 6.86
N PHE A 209 -17.78 -3.59 5.68
CA PHE A 209 -18.19 -2.69 4.61
C PHE A 209 -18.16 -3.41 3.28
N SER A 210 -19.09 -3.09 2.38
CA SER A 210 -19.12 -3.65 1.03
C SER A 210 -18.57 -2.63 0.04
N ALA A 211 -17.51 -3.00 -0.66
CA ALA A 211 -16.87 -2.17 -1.66
C ALA A 211 -16.59 -2.94 -2.94
N ASP A 212 -16.58 -2.18 -4.03
CA ASP A 212 -16.13 -2.61 -5.35
C ASP A 212 -14.77 -1.99 -5.60
N VAL A 213 -13.76 -2.84 -5.71
CA VAL A 213 -12.34 -2.44 -5.71
C VAL A 213 -11.65 -3.11 -6.88
N THR A 214 -10.88 -2.33 -7.63
CA THR A 214 -9.92 -2.80 -8.62
C THR A 214 -8.53 -2.66 -8.05
N TRP A 215 -7.78 -3.75 -8.02
CA TRP A 215 -6.35 -3.69 -7.75
C TRP A 215 -5.59 -3.86 -9.05
N GLU A 216 -4.45 -3.18 -9.14
CA GLU A 216 -3.55 -3.22 -10.27
C GLU A 216 -2.11 -3.43 -9.79
N VAL A 217 -1.47 -4.48 -10.28
CA VAL A 217 -0.04 -4.76 -10.05
C VAL A 217 0.70 -4.48 -11.35
N THR A 218 1.57 -3.48 -11.32
CA THR A 218 2.39 -3.06 -12.44
C THR A 218 3.81 -3.55 -12.25
N LEU A 219 4.32 -4.26 -13.26
CA LEU A 219 5.71 -4.61 -13.44
C LEU A 219 6.34 -3.53 -14.33
N PRO A 220 7.14 -2.61 -13.77
CA PRO A 220 7.57 -1.44 -14.51
C PRO A 220 8.69 -1.77 -15.50
N ALA A 221 8.59 -1.17 -16.70
CA ALA A 221 9.71 -1.05 -17.64
C ALA A 221 10.38 -2.39 -18.05
N ILE A 222 9.61 -3.48 -18.17
CA ILE A 222 10.18 -4.82 -18.40
C ILE A 222 10.46 -5.11 -19.87
N THR A 223 9.56 -4.78 -20.82
CA THR A 223 9.65 -5.36 -22.18
C THR A 223 9.69 -4.34 -23.31
N THR A 224 10.40 -4.72 -24.38
CA THR A 224 10.24 -4.17 -25.74
C THR A 224 9.57 -5.18 -26.70
N ILE A 225 9.44 -6.44 -26.28
CA ILE A 225 8.95 -7.58 -27.08
C ILE A 225 7.42 -7.67 -27.06
N ARG A 226 6.82 -8.09 -28.18
CA ARG A 226 5.36 -8.24 -28.36
C ARG A 226 4.81 -9.65 -28.06
N GLU A 227 5.67 -10.63 -27.80
CA GLU A 227 5.28 -12.03 -27.70
C GLU A 227 5.00 -12.46 -26.25
N ASP A 228 3.76 -12.88 -26.00
CA ASP A 228 3.29 -13.33 -24.69
C ASP A 228 4.01 -14.59 -24.16
N SER A 229 4.61 -15.39 -25.05
CA SER A 229 5.33 -16.64 -24.72
C SER A 229 6.56 -16.38 -23.87
N VAL A 230 7.40 -15.44 -24.31
CA VAL A 230 8.65 -15.05 -23.63
C VAL A 230 8.38 -14.43 -22.27
N LEU A 231 7.32 -13.62 -22.19
CA LEU A 231 6.91 -12.97 -20.96
C LEU A 231 6.45 -13.98 -19.91
N ARG A 232 5.66 -14.98 -20.32
CA ARG A 232 5.22 -16.06 -19.43
C ARG A 232 6.40 -16.88 -18.90
N GLU A 233 7.40 -17.17 -19.74
CA GLU A 233 8.62 -17.87 -19.28
C GLU A 233 9.39 -17.07 -18.22
N LEU A 234 9.50 -15.74 -18.39
CA LEU A 234 10.11 -14.87 -17.39
C LEU A 234 9.35 -14.90 -16.05
N LEU A 235 8.03 -14.73 -16.11
CA LEU A 235 7.17 -14.71 -14.92
C LEU A 235 7.19 -16.06 -14.18
N ASP A 236 7.18 -17.15 -14.94
CA ASP A 236 7.37 -18.50 -14.44
C ASP A 236 8.71 -18.61 -13.68
N ILE A 237 9.83 -18.20 -14.28
CA ILE A 237 11.17 -18.21 -13.63
C ILE A 237 11.19 -17.36 -12.35
N LEU A 238 10.43 -16.27 -12.32
CA LEU A 238 10.28 -15.40 -11.16
C LEU A 238 9.33 -15.94 -10.09
N GLU A 239 8.68 -17.08 -10.35
CA GLU A 239 7.64 -17.68 -9.51
C GLU A 239 6.52 -16.66 -9.22
N PHE A 240 6.20 -15.84 -10.22
CA PHE A 240 5.11 -14.87 -10.15
C PHE A 240 3.80 -15.60 -10.46
N ASP A 241 2.94 -15.75 -9.45
CA ASP A 241 1.62 -16.35 -9.59
C ASP A 241 0.54 -15.30 -9.26
N GLU A 242 -0.05 -14.74 -10.31
CA GLU A 242 -1.09 -13.71 -10.21
C GLU A 242 -2.37 -14.19 -9.52
N ASN A 243 -2.62 -15.51 -9.43
CA ASN A 243 -3.85 -16.05 -8.84
C ASN A 243 -3.82 -16.04 -7.31
N GLN A 244 -2.65 -15.87 -6.71
CA GLN A 244 -2.47 -15.84 -5.25
C GLN A 244 -2.65 -14.43 -4.67
N PHE A 245 -2.89 -13.43 -5.52
CA PHE A 245 -3.08 -12.06 -5.07
C PHE A 245 -4.49 -11.89 -4.55
N GLU A 246 -4.60 -11.51 -3.28
CA GLU A 246 -5.87 -11.45 -2.57
C GLU A 246 -5.89 -10.29 -1.58
N PHE A 247 -7.10 -9.92 -1.17
CA PHE A 247 -7.28 -9.06 -0.02
C PHE A 247 -7.45 -9.91 1.23
N THR A 248 -6.60 -9.72 2.24
CA THR A 248 -6.61 -10.56 3.45
C THR A 248 -7.79 -10.27 4.38
N ASN A 249 -8.40 -9.09 4.25
CA ASN A 249 -9.51 -8.67 5.09
C ASN A 249 -10.89 -8.87 4.43
N ILE A 250 -11.00 -9.73 3.41
CA ILE A 250 -12.29 -10.14 2.86
C ILE A 250 -12.98 -11.10 3.84
N ASN A 251 -14.21 -10.77 4.21
CA ASN A 251 -15.10 -11.66 4.96
C ASN A 251 -15.94 -12.52 4.01
N SER A 252 -16.49 -11.90 2.95
CA SER A 252 -17.23 -12.64 1.92
C SER A 252 -17.04 -12.02 0.53
N MET A 253 -16.81 -12.88 -0.46
CA MET A 253 -16.66 -12.51 -1.87
C MET A 253 -18.03 -12.55 -2.54
N GLN A 254 -18.43 -11.49 -3.26
CA GLN A 254 -19.70 -11.43 -3.98
C GLN A 254 -19.52 -11.68 -5.48
N GLU A 255 -18.63 -10.92 -6.11
CA GLU A 255 -18.30 -11.04 -7.52
C GLU A 255 -16.80 -10.86 -7.70
N GLU A 256 -16.19 -11.74 -8.48
CA GLU A 256 -14.79 -11.65 -8.84
C GLU A 256 -14.69 -11.76 -10.36
N ARG A 257 -14.15 -10.71 -10.99
CA ARG A 257 -13.98 -10.70 -12.45
C ARG A 257 -12.69 -11.39 -12.85
N ASP A 258 -12.67 -11.81 -14.11
CA ASP A 258 -11.47 -12.37 -14.73
C ASP A 258 -10.33 -11.36 -14.71
N MET A 259 -9.12 -11.88 -14.55
CA MET A 259 -7.89 -11.11 -14.61
C MET A 259 -7.72 -10.48 -16.00
N THR A 260 -7.35 -9.20 -16.03
CA THR A 260 -7.00 -8.50 -17.27
C THR A 260 -5.52 -8.18 -17.28
N THR A 261 -4.87 -8.43 -18.42
CA THR A 261 -3.47 -8.07 -18.64
C THR A 261 -3.39 -6.98 -19.70
N SER A 262 -2.65 -5.92 -19.40
CA SER A 262 -2.42 -4.82 -20.34
C SER A 262 -0.95 -4.42 -20.39
N LEU A 263 -0.53 -3.94 -21.56
CA LEU A 263 0.79 -3.36 -21.78
C LEU A 263 0.61 -1.85 -21.98
N SER A 264 1.12 -1.03 -21.06
CA SER A 264 1.06 0.43 -21.15
C SER A 264 2.42 1.02 -21.54
N PRO A 265 2.51 2.01 -22.44
CA PRO A 265 3.80 2.53 -22.90
C PRO A 265 4.49 3.39 -21.81
N ALA A 266 5.76 3.08 -21.52
CA ALA A 266 6.59 3.73 -20.49
C ALA A 266 7.48 4.87 -21.02
N GLY A 267 7.91 4.77 -22.29
CA GLY A 267 8.82 5.74 -22.93
C GLY A 267 10.09 5.11 -23.52
N PRO A 268 10.98 5.89 -24.14
CA PRO A 268 12.17 5.36 -24.82
C PRO A 268 13.30 5.02 -23.83
N VAL A 269 14.02 3.94 -24.12
CA VAL A 269 15.26 3.54 -23.44
C VAL A 269 16.44 3.65 -24.37
N HIS A 270 17.53 4.21 -23.85
CA HIS A 270 18.81 4.23 -24.53
C HIS A 270 19.69 3.14 -23.95
N PHE A 271 20.11 2.23 -24.82
CA PHE A 271 21.04 1.18 -24.44
C PHE A 271 22.15 1.02 -25.46
N VAL A 272 23.23 0.44 -24.98
CA VAL A 272 24.41 0.12 -25.77
C VAL A 272 24.53 -1.39 -25.73
N ASP A 273 24.46 -2.03 -26.89
CA ASP A 273 24.60 -3.47 -26.98
C ASP A 273 26.07 -3.85 -26.93
N SER A 274 26.55 -4.23 -25.74
CA SER A 274 27.91 -4.74 -25.54
C SER A 274 28.16 -6.03 -26.32
N THR A 275 27.10 -6.70 -26.80
CA THR A 275 27.20 -7.92 -27.61
C THR A 275 27.21 -7.68 -29.11
N SER A 276 26.98 -6.44 -29.57
CA SER A 276 27.08 -6.14 -30.99
C SER A 276 28.56 -6.08 -31.40
N LEU A 277 28.98 -6.97 -32.31
CA LEU A 277 30.31 -6.95 -32.91
C LEU A 277 30.52 -5.76 -33.89
N VAL A 278 29.47 -4.97 -34.12
CA VAL A 278 29.49 -3.80 -35.00
C VAL A 278 30.17 -2.62 -34.28
N MET A 279 31.34 -2.23 -34.78
CA MET A 279 32.04 -1.01 -34.38
C MET A 279 31.75 0.12 -35.38
N PRO A 280 31.42 1.35 -34.93
CA PRO A 280 31.30 1.79 -33.53
C PRO A 280 30.00 1.28 -32.87
N LEU A 281 30.06 1.03 -31.54
CA LEU A 281 28.87 0.66 -30.75
C LEU A 281 27.77 1.71 -30.94
N LYS A 282 26.67 1.29 -31.58
CA LYS A 282 25.53 2.16 -31.86
C LYS A 282 24.60 2.18 -30.65
N THR A 283 24.27 3.37 -30.16
CA THR A 283 23.20 3.52 -29.16
C THR A 283 21.85 3.30 -29.84
N THR A 284 21.12 2.27 -29.42
CA THR A 284 19.77 1.99 -29.93
C THR A 284 18.75 2.59 -28.97
N SER A 285 17.68 3.16 -29.53
CA SER A 285 16.53 3.64 -28.78
C SER A 285 15.30 2.80 -29.08
N GLU A 286 14.75 2.11 -28.09
CA GLU A 286 13.51 1.33 -28.19
C GLU A 286 12.47 1.87 -27.20
N SER A 287 11.18 1.76 -27.52
CA SER A 287 10.09 2.15 -26.61
C SER A 287 9.74 1.01 -25.67
N LEU A 288 9.76 1.28 -24.37
CA LEU A 288 9.36 0.33 -23.33
C LEU A 288 7.85 0.34 -23.08
N SER A 289 7.37 -0.79 -22.56
CA SER A 289 6.05 -0.93 -21.97
C SER A 289 6.15 -1.43 -20.51
N HIS A 290 5.21 -0.99 -19.68
CA HIS A 290 4.90 -1.59 -18.39
C HIS A 290 3.92 -2.74 -18.61
N LEU A 291 4.08 -3.82 -17.84
CA LEU A 291 3.13 -4.91 -17.79
C LEU A 291 2.20 -4.72 -16.59
N GLN A 292 0.90 -4.72 -16.81
CA GLN A 292 -0.11 -4.45 -15.80
C GLN A 292 -1.05 -5.64 -15.67
N TYR A 293 -1.24 -6.09 -14.43
CA TYR A 293 -2.24 -7.08 -14.05
C TYR A 293 -3.32 -6.37 -13.26
N SER A 294 -4.57 -6.43 -13.72
CA SER A 294 -5.69 -5.77 -13.06
C SER A 294 -6.85 -6.72 -12.87
N ARG A 295 -7.42 -6.72 -11.66
CA ARG A 295 -8.60 -7.50 -11.31
C ARG A 295 -9.59 -6.66 -10.53
N ARG A 296 -10.87 -6.79 -10.91
CA ARG A 296 -12.00 -6.17 -10.20
C ARG A 296 -12.65 -7.16 -9.26
N VAL A 297 -12.85 -6.73 -8.02
CA VAL A 297 -13.36 -7.54 -6.92
C VAL A 297 -14.48 -6.78 -6.21
N VAL A 298 -15.64 -7.41 -6.08
CA VAL A 298 -16.76 -6.90 -5.28
C VAL A 298 -16.89 -7.81 -4.06
N ALA A 299 -16.59 -7.26 -2.88
CA ALA A 299 -16.50 -8.04 -1.66
C ALA A 299 -16.99 -7.26 -0.43
N VAL A 300 -17.25 -8.02 0.63
CA VAL A 300 -17.48 -7.51 1.99
C VAL A 300 -16.18 -7.63 2.75
N PHE A 301 -15.64 -6.48 3.15
CA PHE A 301 -14.41 -6.36 3.92
C PHE A 301 -14.72 -6.24 5.41
N SER A 302 -13.82 -6.78 6.23
CA SER A 302 -13.85 -6.66 7.69
C SER A 302 -13.03 -5.46 8.13
N GLU A 303 -13.59 -4.62 8.99
CA GLU A 303 -12.94 -3.42 9.53
C GLU A 303 -13.36 -3.16 10.97
N GLU A 304 -12.39 -2.88 11.83
CA GLU A 304 -12.67 -2.50 13.22
C GLU A 304 -13.14 -1.04 13.30
N VAL A 305 -14.45 -0.85 13.45
CA VAL A 305 -15.09 0.47 13.53
C VAL A 305 -15.20 0.90 15.00
N THR A 306 -14.71 2.11 15.31
CA THR A 306 -14.86 2.71 16.66
C THR A 306 -15.88 3.86 16.63
N LEU A 307 -16.80 3.87 17.59
CA LEU A 307 -17.99 4.74 17.60
C LEU A 307 -18.06 5.64 18.85
N HIS A 308 -16.96 5.79 19.60
CA HIS A 308 -16.97 6.59 20.84
C HIS A 308 -17.51 8.01 20.65
N ASN A 309 -17.24 8.61 19.49
CA ASN A 309 -17.62 9.99 19.16
C ASN A 309 -18.88 10.09 18.30
N PHE A 310 -19.69 9.03 18.22
CA PHE A 310 -20.94 9.03 17.49
C PHE A 310 -21.91 10.12 18.02
N PRO A 311 -22.55 10.93 17.16
CA PRO A 311 -22.70 10.79 15.69
C PRO A 311 -21.69 11.58 14.86
N VAL A 312 -20.67 12.18 15.49
CA VAL A 312 -19.62 12.97 14.84
C VAL A 312 -18.35 12.13 14.71
N ASP A 313 -18.52 10.88 14.29
CA ASP A 313 -17.45 9.91 14.09
C ASP A 313 -16.83 10.01 12.70
N GLN A 314 -15.53 9.74 12.63
CA GLN A 314 -14.81 9.49 11.39
C GLN A 314 -14.39 8.01 11.41
N GLN A 315 -14.71 7.32 10.33
CA GLN A 315 -14.44 5.90 10.15
C GLN A 315 -13.30 5.72 9.16
N LYS A 316 -12.29 4.98 9.59
CA LYS A 316 -11.18 4.53 8.76
C LYS A 316 -11.60 3.19 8.16
N LEU A 317 -11.55 3.06 6.84
CA LEU A 317 -11.70 1.77 6.16
C LEU A 317 -10.35 1.37 5.59
N THR A 318 -9.95 0.13 5.82
CA THR A 318 -8.70 -0.42 5.34
C THR A 318 -8.93 -1.51 4.30
N LEU A 319 -8.09 -1.53 3.28
CA LEU A 319 -8.03 -2.56 2.25
C LEU A 319 -6.63 -3.16 2.33
N MET A 320 -6.54 -4.43 2.71
CA MET A 320 -5.25 -5.10 2.93
C MET A 320 -4.92 -5.98 1.73
N PHE A 321 -4.20 -5.42 0.77
CA PHE A 321 -3.73 -6.19 -0.39
C PHE A 321 -2.52 -7.05 0.00
N SER A 322 -2.50 -8.31 -0.42
CA SER A 322 -1.42 -9.25 -0.16
C SER A 322 -1.13 -10.05 -1.42
N THR A 323 0.15 -10.28 -1.70
CA THR A 323 0.56 -11.16 -2.80
C THR A 323 0.59 -12.64 -2.43
N GLY A 324 0.23 -12.99 -1.19
CA GLY A 324 0.30 -14.37 -0.71
C GLY A 324 1.71 -14.94 -0.84
N THR A 325 1.81 -16.16 -1.35
CA THR A 325 3.10 -16.82 -1.70
C THR A 325 3.46 -16.65 -3.18
N GLY A 326 2.68 -15.89 -3.95
CA GLY A 326 2.80 -15.76 -5.40
C GLY A 326 3.87 -14.78 -5.86
N VAL A 327 4.67 -14.25 -4.93
CA VAL A 327 5.81 -13.39 -5.21
C VAL A 327 7.00 -13.85 -4.40
N ARG A 328 8.12 -14.10 -5.08
CA ARG A 328 9.37 -14.54 -4.46
C ARG A 328 9.96 -13.51 -3.48
N LYS A 329 10.78 -13.99 -2.54
CA LYS A 329 11.48 -13.16 -1.53
C LYS A 329 12.27 -11.98 -2.13
N SER A 330 12.95 -12.16 -3.26
CA SER A 330 13.77 -11.12 -3.88
C SER A 330 12.98 -10.02 -4.61
N LEU A 331 11.72 -10.25 -4.96
CA LEU A 331 10.85 -9.27 -5.62
C LEU A 331 10.21 -8.32 -4.60
N ARG A 332 10.69 -7.09 -4.51
CA ARG A 332 10.11 -6.10 -3.60
C ARG A 332 8.77 -5.59 -4.12
N ILE A 333 7.91 -5.13 -3.22
CA ILE A 333 6.65 -4.47 -3.57
C ILE A 333 6.71 -3.04 -3.05
N THR A 334 6.22 -2.11 -3.87
CA THR A 334 6.06 -0.72 -3.51
C THR A 334 4.69 -0.23 -3.97
N PRO A 335 4.03 0.66 -3.22
CA PRO A 335 2.90 1.39 -3.76
C PRO A 335 3.32 2.26 -4.96
N ALA A 336 2.40 2.53 -5.88
CA ALA A 336 2.68 3.40 -7.01
C ALA A 336 3.15 4.81 -6.56
N LEU A 337 4.14 5.37 -7.26
CA LEU A 337 4.83 6.60 -6.85
C LEU A 337 3.95 7.87 -6.92
N ILE A 338 2.98 7.90 -7.83
CA ILE A 338 2.16 9.08 -8.12
C ILE A 338 0.81 8.97 -7.45
N ASP A 339 0.09 7.88 -7.71
CA ASP A 339 -1.25 7.65 -7.19
C ASP A 339 -1.43 6.17 -6.87
N ALA A 340 -1.13 5.80 -5.62
CA ALA A 340 -1.25 4.43 -5.18
C ALA A 340 -2.70 4.03 -4.92
N GLY A 341 -3.60 5.01 -4.73
CA GLY A 341 -4.94 4.76 -4.26
C GLY A 341 -5.90 5.85 -4.72
N SER A 342 -6.85 5.50 -5.59
CA SER A 342 -7.88 6.41 -6.07
C SER A 342 -9.28 5.95 -5.67
N PHE A 343 -10.20 6.90 -5.51
CA PHE A 343 -11.60 6.66 -5.23
C PHE A 343 -12.47 7.34 -6.28
N ASN A 344 -13.32 6.55 -6.95
CA ASN A 344 -14.21 7.07 -7.97
C ASN A 344 -15.45 7.72 -7.34
N ILE A 345 -15.33 9.01 -7.01
CA ILE A 345 -16.40 9.81 -6.38
C ILE A 345 -17.67 9.83 -7.24
N ALA A 346 -17.57 9.76 -8.57
CA ALA A 346 -18.72 9.87 -9.46
C ALA A 346 -19.77 8.77 -9.21
N ASN A 347 -19.32 7.59 -8.76
CA ASN A 347 -20.17 6.44 -8.45
C ASN A 347 -20.55 6.34 -6.97
N TYR A 348 -20.21 7.33 -6.14
CA TYR A 348 -20.44 7.28 -4.71
C TYR A 348 -21.91 7.51 -4.33
N LYS A 349 -22.54 6.49 -3.76
CA LYS A 349 -23.97 6.52 -3.40
C LYS A 349 -24.25 6.85 -1.93
N LEU A 350 -23.25 6.78 -1.05
CA LEU A 350 -23.42 6.97 0.40
C LEU A 350 -23.29 8.43 0.87
N GLY A 351 -23.19 9.40 -0.06
CA GLY A 351 -23.00 10.83 0.22
C GLY A 351 -24.03 11.49 1.15
N ASN A 352 -25.21 10.88 1.33
CA ASN A 352 -26.23 11.37 2.26
C ASN A 352 -25.95 10.99 3.73
N VAL A 353 -25.19 9.91 3.96
CA VAL A 353 -24.91 9.36 5.30
C VAL A 353 -23.46 9.62 5.69
N PHE A 354 -22.54 9.37 4.76
CA PHE A 354 -21.11 9.55 4.94
C PHE A 354 -20.58 10.53 3.89
N ASP A 355 -19.67 11.39 4.32
CA ASP A 355 -18.88 12.25 3.46
C ASP A 355 -17.48 11.64 3.29
N VAL A 356 -16.89 11.76 2.12
CA VAL A 356 -15.54 11.25 1.89
C VAL A 356 -14.56 12.35 2.23
N VAL A 357 -13.80 12.15 3.32
CA VAL A 357 -12.94 13.18 3.92
C VAL A 357 -11.87 13.66 2.95
N HIS A 358 -11.34 12.76 2.12
CA HIS A 358 -10.19 13.02 1.26
C HIS A 358 -10.53 12.96 -0.23
N HIS A 359 -11.80 13.18 -0.57
CA HIS A 359 -12.29 13.17 -1.95
C HIS A 359 -11.89 11.88 -2.70
N ASP A 360 -11.03 11.99 -3.69
CA ASP A 360 -10.64 10.95 -4.64
C ASP A 360 -9.41 10.15 -4.18
N LYS A 361 -8.88 10.41 -2.99
CA LYS A 361 -7.59 9.85 -2.56
C LYS A 361 -7.76 8.74 -1.54
N VAL A 362 -7.04 7.65 -1.77
CA VAL A 362 -6.86 6.55 -0.83
C VAL A 362 -5.39 6.52 -0.43
N PHE A 363 -5.13 6.51 0.87
CA PHE A 363 -3.77 6.61 1.40
C PHE A 363 -3.15 5.24 1.49
N VAL A 364 -1.83 5.21 1.45
CA VAL A 364 -1.07 4.00 1.76
C VAL A 364 -0.65 4.06 3.21
N GLY A 365 -1.08 3.06 3.97
CA GLY A 365 -0.66 2.82 5.34
C GLY A 365 0.65 2.02 5.37
N GLU A 366 0.66 0.98 6.20
CA GLU A 366 1.85 0.16 6.39
C GLU A 366 2.09 -0.79 5.20
N VAL A 367 3.35 -0.85 4.77
CA VAL A 367 3.82 -1.83 3.78
C VAL A 367 4.49 -2.93 4.57
N ASP A 368 3.85 -4.09 4.61
CA ASP A 368 4.38 -5.28 5.23
C ASP A 368 5.30 -5.99 4.24
N THR A 369 6.59 -6.06 4.58
CA THR A 369 7.60 -6.79 3.82
C THR A 369 8.09 -7.99 4.60
N ASP A 370 7.15 -8.75 5.17
CA ASP A 370 7.44 -10.03 5.77
C ASP A 370 8.10 -11.00 4.76
N GLU A 371 8.93 -11.90 5.26
CA GLU A 371 9.73 -12.81 4.41
C GLU A 371 8.88 -13.70 3.49
N HIS A 372 7.63 -13.99 3.86
CA HIS A 372 6.78 -14.96 3.16
C HIS A 372 5.49 -14.35 2.60
N LYS A 373 5.08 -13.17 3.09
CA LYS A 373 3.89 -12.47 2.61
C LYS A 373 4.24 -11.00 2.51
N LYS A 374 3.94 -10.42 1.36
CA LYS A 374 4.14 -9.00 1.12
C LYS A 374 2.78 -8.37 0.92
N GLY A 375 2.51 -7.33 1.69
CA GLY A 375 1.20 -6.71 1.70
C GLY A 375 1.29 -5.20 1.81
N ILE A 376 0.29 -4.53 1.25
CA ILE A 376 0.14 -3.08 1.35
C ILE A 376 -1.24 -2.81 1.92
N ARG A 377 -1.28 -2.05 3.01
CA ARG A 377 -2.51 -1.55 3.58
C ARG A 377 -2.88 -0.23 2.91
N PHE A 378 -4.07 -0.15 2.34
CA PHE A 378 -4.66 1.08 1.82
C PHE A 378 -5.74 1.57 2.77
N GLU A 379 -5.81 2.88 3.01
CA GLU A 379 -6.62 3.48 4.06
C GLU A 379 -7.44 4.64 3.47
N MET A 380 -8.76 4.59 3.64
CA MET A 380 -9.68 5.67 3.27
C MET A 380 -10.46 6.14 4.51
N MET A 381 -10.85 7.41 4.55
CA MET A 381 -11.64 7.94 5.66
C MET A 381 -13.00 8.47 5.22
N LEU A 382 -14.00 8.11 6.01
CA LEU A 382 -15.39 8.55 5.88
C LEU A 382 -15.81 9.34 7.11
N GLU A 383 -16.47 10.47 6.93
CA GLU A 383 -17.06 11.27 8.01
C GLU A 383 -18.56 11.09 8.02
N ARG A 384 -19.15 10.73 9.17
CA ARG A 384 -20.60 10.64 9.27
C ARG A 384 -21.24 12.02 9.28
N ARG A 385 -22.37 12.19 8.57
CA ARG A 385 -23.21 13.39 8.67
C ARG A 385 -24.08 13.33 9.93
N PRO A 386 -23.83 14.17 10.95
CA PRO A 386 -24.51 14.03 12.25
C PRO A 386 -25.94 14.59 12.28
N GLY A 387 -26.37 15.31 11.23
CA GLY A 387 -27.60 16.11 11.22
C GLY A 387 -28.85 15.33 11.65
N TYR A 388 -29.05 14.14 11.10
CA TYR A 388 -30.19 13.27 11.42
C TYR A 388 -30.25 12.90 12.92
N TYR A 389 -29.13 12.52 13.50
CA TYR A 389 -29.06 12.11 14.91
C TYR A 389 -29.21 13.30 15.85
N VAL A 390 -28.68 14.47 15.49
CA VAL A 390 -28.86 15.69 16.29
C VAL A 390 -30.33 16.09 16.30
N THR A 391 -30.99 16.15 15.14
CA THR A 391 -32.39 16.62 15.06
C THR A 391 -33.40 15.64 15.61
N ASN A 392 -33.20 14.34 15.41
CA ASN A 392 -34.20 13.32 15.77
C ASN A 392 -33.93 12.67 17.13
N VAL A 393 -32.72 12.77 17.67
CA VAL A 393 -32.35 12.16 18.95
C VAL A 393 -32.00 13.21 20.00
N ALA A 394 -31.02 14.07 19.73
CA ALA A 394 -30.53 15.03 20.74
C ALA A 394 -31.55 16.15 21.04
N ILE A 395 -32.18 16.74 20.02
CA ILE A 395 -33.16 17.82 20.22
C ILE A 395 -34.39 17.35 21.01
N PRO A 396 -35.06 16.24 20.66
CA PRO A 396 -36.24 15.79 21.42
C PRO A 396 -35.90 15.40 22.87
N ALA A 397 -34.74 14.78 23.13
CA ALA A 397 -34.27 14.52 24.48
C ALA A 397 -34.15 15.81 25.30
N GLY A 398 -33.56 16.86 24.71
CA GLY A 398 -33.45 18.17 25.34
C GLY A 398 -34.82 18.80 25.61
N ILE A 399 -35.75 18.75 24.64
CA ILE A 399 -37.11 19.28 24.78
C ILE A 399 -37.85 18.59 25.93
N ILE A 400 -37.79 17.26 26.02
CA ILE A 400 -38.44 16.52 27.11
C ILE A 400 -37.89 16.98 28.47
N THR A 401 -36.57 17.16 28.60
CA THR A 401 -35.98 17.70 29.84
C THR A 401 -36.42 19.13 30.13
N TYR A 402 -36.54 20.01 29.12
CA TYR A 402 -37.11 21.35 29.31
C TYR A 402 -38.56 21.30 29.80
N LEU A 403 -39.37 20.38 29.27
CA LEU A 403 -40.75 20.20 29.71
C LEU A 403 -40.85 19.75 31.16
N CYS A 404 -39.87 19.00 31.68
CA CYS A 404 -39.83 18.63 33.10
C CYS A 404 -39.77 19.86 34.01
N PHE A 405 -39.12 20.95 33.58
CA PHE A 405 -39.04 22.18 34.38
C PHE A 405 -40.35 22.97 34.43
N ILE A 406 -41.34 22.65 33.60
CA ILE A 406 -42.68 23.26 33.67
C ILE A 406 -43.36 22.91 35.01
N SER A 407 -42.95 21.83 35.69
CA SER A 407 -43.45 21.50 37.03
C SER A 407 -43.26 22.64 38.05
N TYR A 408 -42.29 23.53 37.82
CA TYR A 408 -41.98 24.66 38.68
C TYR A 408 -42.69 25.96 38.26
N ALA A 409 -43.54 25.95 37.24
CA ALA A 409 -44.20 27.15 36.74
C ALA A 409 -45.37 27.58 37.67
N PRO A 410 -45.47 28.88 38.02
CA PRO A 410 -46.60 29.40 38.80
C PRO A 410 -47.89 29.45 37.95
N LEU A 411 -49.05 29.20 38.55
CA LEU A 411 -50.34 29.44 37.90
C LEU A 411 -50.66 30.95 37.86
N SER A 412 -51.55 31.35 36.95
CA SER A 412 -51.97 32.75 36.72
C SER A 412 -52.50 33.48 37.96
N ASP A 413 -53.00 32.74 38.95
CA ASP A 413 -53.54 33.28 40.21
C ASP A 413 -52.47 33.44 41.31
N GLY A 414 -51.19 33.16 41.01
CA GLY A 414 -50.11 33.11 42.00
C GLY A 414 -50.21 31.94 42.98
N ALA A 415 -51.21 31.07 42.81
CA ALA A 415 -51.36 29.82 43.53
C ALA A 415 -50.41 28.74 43.00
N LEU A 416 -49.94 27.88 43.90
CA LEU A 416 -49.09 26.75 43.56
C LEU A 416 -49.93 25.63 42.95
N MET A 417 -49.44 25.02 41.87
CA MET A 417 -49.99 23.78 41.33
C MET A 417 -49.97 22.71 42.44
N ASP A 418 -51.04 21.91 42.55
CA ASP A 418 -51.12 20.86 43.57
C ASP A 418 -49.94 19.88 43.42
N THR A 419 -49.44 19.36 44.53
CA THR A 419 -48.25 18.49 44.53
C THR A 419 -48.53 17.21 43.73
N GLY A 420 -49.77 16.69 43.82
CA GLY A 420 -50.19 15.53 43.04
C GLY A 420 -50.04 15.74 41.53
N ASP A 421 -50.50 16.88 41.03
CA ASP A 421 -50.43 17.24 39.60
C ASP A 421 -48.99 17.42 39.13
N ARG A 422 -48.13 18.07 39.94
CA ARG A 422 -46.70 18.25 39.62
C ARG A 422 -45.99 16.92 39.45
N VAL A 423 -46.15 16.01 40.41
CA VAL A 423 -45.54 14.67 40.38
C VAL A 423 -46.10 13.85 39.22
N GLN A 424 -47.40 13.95 38.94
CA GLN A 424 -48.00 13.27 37.79
C GLN A 424 -47.40 13.73 36.46
N ILE A 425 -47.21 15.04 36.25
CA ILE A 425 -46.58 15.58 35.04
C ILE A 425 -45.16 15.05 34.88
N VAL A 426 -44.35 15.10 35.93
CA VAL A 426 -42.94 14.67 35.86
C VAL A 426 -42.82 13.16 35.65
N LEU A 427 -43.64 12.34 36.32
CA LEU A 427 -43.66 10.89 36.08
C LEU A 427 -44.11 10.53 34.65
N THR A 428 -45.07 11.28 34.10
CA THR A 428 -45.51 11.10 32.70
C THR A 428 -44.40 11.45 31.71
N LEU A 429 -43.65 12.52 31.96
CA LEU A 429 -42.49 12.89 31.13
C LEU A 429 -41.34 11.91 31.30
N LEU A 430 -41.13 11.35 32.49
CA LEU A 430 -40.13 10.31 32.73
C LEU A 430 -40.46 9.02 31.95
N LEU A 431 -41.73 8.59 31.96
CA LEU A 431 -42.19 7.47 31.14
C LEU A 431 -41.96 7.77 29.65
N THR A 432 -42.25 9.00 29.21
CA THR A 432 -42.02 9.47 27.85
C THR A 432 -40.53 9.42 27.48
N ALA A 433 -39.62 9.82 28.38
CA ALA A 433 -38.18 9.76 28.19
C ALA A 433 -37.67 8.31 28.06
N VAL A 434 -38.20 7.39 28.86
CA VAL A 434 -37.88 5.94 28.76
C VAL A 434 -38.38 5.36 27.44
N THR A 435 -39.63 5.65 27.05
CA THR A 435 -40.18 5.21 25.76
C THR A 435 -39.38 5.76 24.58
N PHE A 436 -39.01 7.04 24.63
CA PHE A 436 -38.17 7.67 23.63
C PHE A 436 -36.79 7.00 23.55
N LYS A 437 -36.14 6.73 24.69
CA LYS A 437 -34.85 6.01 24.73
C LYS A 437 -34.95 4.63 24.08
N ASN A 438 -36.01 3.88 24.37
CA ASN A 438 -36.23 2.56 23.77
C ASN A 438 -36.45 2.65 22.25
N GLN A 439 -37.12 3.69 21.76
CA GLN A 439 -37.28 3.92 20.33
C GLN A 439 -35.94 4.29 19.66
N VAL A 440 -35.16 5.16 20.28
CA VAL A 440 -33.83 5.58 19.82
C VAL A 440 -32.83 4.43 19.77
N ALA A 441 -32.94 3.43 20.64
CA ALA A 441 -32.06 2.26 20.65
C ALA A 441 -32.06 1.46 19.34
N SER A 442 -33.10 1.63 18.50
CA SER A 442 -33.17 1.06 17.14
C SER A 442 -32.48 1.93 16.07
N LEU A 443 -32.29 3.22 16.34
CA LEU A 443 -31.68 4.19 15.43
C LEU A 443 -30.17 4.32 15.65
N THR A 444 -29.72 4.11 16.88
CA THR A 444 -28.31 4.11 17.27
C THR A 444 -27.70 2.72 17.14
N PRO A 445 -26.41 2.62 16.80
CA PRO A 445 -25.73 1.33 16.75
C PRO A 445 -25.77 0.64 18.13
N GLN A 446 -26.08 -0.66 18.15
CA GLN A 446 -26.13 -1.46 19.38
C GLN A 446 -24.71 -1.89 19.77
N ILE A 447 -24.05 -1.05 20.57
CA ILE A 447 -22.68 -1.28 21.05
C ILE A 447 -22.62 -1.28 22.57
N SER A 448 -21.64 -1.99 23.13
CA SER A 448 -21.53 -2.19 24.59
C SER A 448 -21.08 -0.93 25.35
N TYR A 449 -20.37 0.00 24.69
CA TYR A 449 -19.84 1.20 25.32
C TYR A 449 -20.70 2.45 25.04
N PHE A 450 -20.63 3.43 25.96
CA PHE A 450 -21.36 4.69 25.83
C PHE A 450 -20.76 5.62 24.76
N THR A 451 -21.56 5.99 23.77
CA THR A 451 -21.23 7.02 22.77
C THR A 451 -21.42 8.44 23.33
N THR A 452 -20.87 9.45 22.65
CA THR A 452 -21.09 10.86 23.02
C THR A 452 -22.56 11.27 23.03
N LEU A 453 -23.38 10.72 22.14
CA LEU A 453 -24.81 10.97 22.10
C LEU A 453 -25.54 10.26 23.24
N ASP A 454 -25.20 9.00 23.52
CA ASP A 454 -25.82 8.26 24.63
C ASP A 454 -25.53 8.93 25.97
N ARG A 455 -24.32 9.49 26.16
CA ARG A 455 -23.97 10.27 27.35
C ARG A 455 -24.87 11.48 27.53
N TYR A 456 -25.19 12.18 26.44
CA TYR A 456 -26.09 13.35 26.49
C TYR A 456 -27.53 12.95 26.81
N VAL A 457 -28.07 11.91 26.15
CA VAL A 457 -29.42 11.40 26.42
C VAL A 457 -29.52 10.87 27.85
N PHE A 458 -28.50 10.15 28.32
CA PHE A 458 -28.42 9.67 29.69
C PHE A 458 -28.33 10.82 30.70
N PHE A 459 -27.57 11.87 30.41
CA PHE A 459 -27.53 13.08 31.23
C PHE A 459 -28.90 13.75 31.33
N CYS A 460 -29.61 13.90 30.20
CA CYS A 460 -30.99 14.42 30.18
C CYS A 460 -31.94 13.58 31.03
N PHE A 461 -31.79 12.25 30.99
CA PHE A 461 -32.55 11.31 31.81
C PHE A 461 -32.26 11.46 33.32
N ILE A 462 -30.99 11.61 33.71
CA ILE A 462 -30.61 11.84 35.11
C ILE A 462 -31.20 13.14 35.63
N ILE A 463 -31.17 14.22 34.85
CA ILE A 463 -31.81 15.49 35.23
C ILE A 463 -33.32 15.31 35.43
N ALA A 464 -34.01 14.58 34.55
CA ALA A 464 -35.43 14.29 34.73
C ALA A 464 -35.71 13.50 36.02
N CYS A 465 -34.86 12.53 36.38
CA CYS A 465 -34.97 11.81 37.65
C CYS A 465 -34.74 12.73 38.86
N VAL A 466 -33.77 13.64 38.81
CA VAL A 466 -33.52 14.61 39.88
C VAL A 466 -34.73 15.53 40.08
N VAL A 467 -35.32 16.03 38.99
CA VAL A 467 -36.56 16.83 39.03
C VAL A 467 -37.71 16.03 39.64
N ALA A 468 -37.84 14.74 39.31
CA ALA A 468 -38.87 13.87 39.89
C ALA A 468 -38.71 13.70 41.41
N ILE A 469 -37.48 13.45 41.86
CA ILE A 469 -37.17 13.30 43.29
C ILE A 469 -37.43 14.62 44.03
N GLU A 470 -37.02 15.75 43.46
CA GLU A 470 -37.27 17.07 44.06
C GLU A 470 -38.76 17.35 44.24
N ASN A 471 -39.58 17.12 43.19
CA ASN A 471 -41.03 17.31 43.28
C ASN A 471 -41.69 16.35 44.28
N ALA A 472 -41.18 15.13 44.44
CA ALA A 472 -41.69 14.17 45.43
C ALA A 472 -41.31 14.53 46.87
N LEU A 473 -40.13 15.12 47.09
CA LEU A 473 -39.66 15.56 48.40
C LEU A 473 -40.15 16.96 48.80
N PHE A 474 -40.72 17.71 47.86
CA PHE A 474 -41.19 19.07 48.09
C PHE A 474 -42.15 19.19 49.31
N PRO A 475 -43.17 18.33 49.49
CA PRO A 475 -44.08 18.43 50.64
C PRO A 475 -43.38 18.22 51.99
N THR A 476 -42.50 17.23 52.07
CA THR A 476 -41.78 16.92 53.32
C THR A 476 -40.79 18.02 53.68
N PHE A 477 -40.22 18.69 52.68
CA PHE A 477 -39.33 19.83 52.87
C PHE A 477 -40.09 21.08 53.36
N VAL A 478 -41.29 21.32 52.82
CA VAL A 478 -42.19 22.40 53.25
C VAL A 478 -42.66 22.19 54.70
N ASP A 479 -42.96 20.96 55.10
CA ASP A 479 -43.35 20.63 56.47
C ASP A 479 -42.22 20.83 57.48
N LEU A 480 -40.96 20.60 57.08
CA LEU A 480 -39.78 20.80 57.95
C LEU A 480 -39.35 22.27 58.08
N PHE A 481 -39.57 23.11 57.07
CA PHE A 481 -39.10 24.50 57.04
C PHE A 481 -40.23 25.48 56.70
N PRO A 482 -41.06 25.90 57.68
CA PRO A 482 -42.25 26.74 57.45
C PRO A 482 -41.97 28.22 57.08
N ARG A 483 -40.74 28.57 56.68
CA ARG A 483 -40.36 29.95 56.31
C ARG A 483 -40.62 30.19 54.82
N ARG A 484 -41.87 30.46 54.48
CA ARG A 484 -42.37 30.61 53.10
C ARG A 484 -42.11 32.01 52.55
N GLU A 485 -41.08 32.18 51.72
CA GLU A 485 -41.00 33.30 50.78
C GLU A 485 -41.27 32.79 49.36
N SER A 486 -42.32 33.30 48.71
CA SER A 486 -42.75 32.98 47.33
C SER A 486 -41.71 33.31 46.25
N TRP A 487 -40.58 33.90 46.62
CA TRP A 487 -39.48 34.25 45.75
C TRP A 487 -38.60 33.04 45.35
N GLN A 488 -38.76 31.89 46.00
CA GLN A 488 -37.89 30.73 45.77
C GLN A 488 -38.27 29.89 44.52
N GLU A 489 -39.55 29.73 44.18
CA GLU A 489 -39.97 28.82 43.07
C GLU A 489 -39.73 29.40 41.67
N ASN A 490 -40.09 30.67 41.44
CA ASN A 490 -39.79 31.34 40.16
C ASN A 490 -38.28 31.45 39.92
N SER A 491 -37.52 31.63 41.00
CA SER A 491 -36.06 31.61 40.96
C SER A 491 -35.54 30.21 40.62
N LEU A 492 -36.16 29.15 41.14
CA LEU A 492 -35.76 27.76 40.87
C LEU A 492 -36.02 27.35 39.41
N LEU A 493 -37.16 27.71 38.82
CA LEU A 493 -37.44 27.50 37.40
C LEU A 493 -36.40 28.21 36.52
N GLY A 494 -36.13 29.49 36.82
CA GLY A 494 -35.13 30.28 36.10
C GLY A 494 -33.71 29.72 36.24
N ILE A 495 -33.33 29.28 37.44
CA ILE A 495 -32.02 28.68 37.71
C ILE A 495 -31.86 27.34 37.02
N SER A 496 -32.85 26.43 37.08
CA SER A 496 -32.78 25.11 36.45
C SER A 496 -32.78 25.20 34.93
N CYS A 497 -33.64 26.05 34.35
CA CYS A 497 -33.64 26.32 32.91
C CYS A 497 -32.34 27.02 32.46
N GLY A 498 -31.86 28.00 33.23
CA GLY A 498 -30.59 28.69 32.98
C GLY A 498 -29.38 27.75 33.06
N PHE A 499 -29.33 26.87 34.07
CA PHE A 499 -28.27 25.88 34.20
C PHE A 499 -28.27 24.90 33.03
N PHE A 500 -29.43 24.35 32.69
CA PHE A 500 -29.54 23.40 31.58
C PHE A 500 -29.23 24.04 30.22
N THR A 501 -29.67 25.29 29.98
CA THR A 501 -29.28 26.03 28.76
C THR A 501 -27.77 26.26 28.68
N VAL A 502 -27.12 26.63 29.78
CA VAL A 502 -25.65 26.77 29.82
C VAL A 502 -24.95 25.45 29.52
N VAL A 503 -25.39 24.33 30.11
CA VAL A 503 -24.82 23.00 29.83
C VAL A 503 -24.99 22.62 28.35
N ASN A 504 -26.17 22.87 27.77
CA ASN A 504 -26.42 22.63 26.34
C ASN A 504 -25.53 23.49 25.43
N VAL A 505 -25.35 24.76 25.77
CA VAL A 505 -24.47 25.67 25.02
C VAL A 505 -23.02 25.21 25.12
N VAL A 506 -22.53 24.82 26.30
CA VAL A 506 -21.18 24.28 26.49
C VAL A 506 -20.99 23.00 25.69
N TRP A 507 -21.97 22.09 25.70
CA TRP A 507 -21.91 20.85 24.93
C TRP A 507 -21.92 21.11 23.42
N ALA A 508 -22.76 22.04 22.94
CA ALA A 508 -22.79 22.44 21.53
C ALA A 508 -21.46 23.08 21.09
N LEU A 509 -20.87 23.94 21.94
CA LEU A 509 -19.55 24.53 21.70
C LEU A 509 -18.46 23.45 21.67
N TYR A 510 -18.48 22.50 22.59
CA TYR A 510 -17.55 21.37 22.62
C TYR A 510 -17.63 20.56 21.32
N LEU A 511 -18.83 20.22 20.84
CA LEU A 511 -19.02 19.52 19.57
C LEU A 511 -18.53 20.36 18.39
N ALA A 512 -18.86 21.65 18.34
CA ALA A 512 -18.43 22.54 17.25
C ALA A 512 -16.91 22.68 17.18
N ILE A 513 -16.24 22.81 18.33
CA ILE A 513 -14.77 22.85 18.43
C ILE A 513 -14.18 21.53 17.96
N MET A 514 -14.71 20.39 18.42
CA MET A 514 -14.28 19.06 18.01
C MET A 514 -14.38 18.86 16.49
N VAL A 515 -15.52 19.20 15.88
CA VAL A 515 -15.71 19.14 14.41
C VAL A 515 -14.69 20.02 13.70
N LYS A 516 -14.51 21.26 14.17
CA LYS A 516 -13.62 22.23 13.53
C LYS A 516 -12.15 21.82 13.61
N MET A 517 -11.71 21.28 14.74
CA MET A 517 -10.35 20.75 14.90
C MET A 517 -10.10 19.56 13.98
N ARG A 518 -11.07 18.64 13.85
CA ARG A 518 -10.94 17.47 12.98
C ARG A 518 -10.88 17.83 11.50
N ARG A 519 -11.77 18.71 11.03
CA ARG A 519 -11.74 19.19 9.64
C ARG A 519 -10.39 19.82 9.29
N ARG A 520 -9.81 20.61 10.21
CA ARG A 520 -8.46 21.14 10.02
C ARG A 520 -7.40 20.05 9.91
N ALA A 521 -7.44 19.04 10.78
CA ALA A 521 -6.49 17.93 10.70
C ALA A 521 -6.60 17.17 9.36
N SER A 522 -7.84 16.92 8.89
CA SER A 522 -8.09 16.31 7.57
C SER A 522 -7.57 17.17 6.42
N ASP A 523 -7.82 18.49 6.45
CA ASP A 523 -7.32 19.42 5.43
C ASP A 523 -5.78 19.44 5.39
N VAL A 524 -5.13 19.44 6.56
CA VAL A 524 -3.66 19.38 6.68
C VAL A 524 -3.13 18.08 6.07
N LEU A 525 -3.79 16.96 6.33
CA LEU A 525 -3.38 15.67 5.79
C LEU A 525 -3.43 15.63 4.26
N ILE A 526 -4.49 16.16 3.64
CA ILE A 526 -4.60 16.26 2.17
C ILE A 526 -3.43 17.09 1.62
N ASN A 527 -3.15 18.24 2.23
CA ASN A 527 -2.04 19.11 1.83
C ASN A 527 -0.67 18.43 1.94
N VAL A 528 -0.46 17.64 3.00
CA VAL A 528 0.78 16.89 3.21
C VAL A 528 0.92 15.78 2.19
N HIS A 529 -0.16 15.04 1.90
CA HIS A 529 -0.14 13.99 0.90
C HIS A 529 0.08 14.52 -0.53
N GLU A 530 -0.52 15.65 -0.88
CA GLU A 530 -0.21 16.33 -2.15
C GLU A 530 1.26 16.74 -2.23
N ALA A 531 1.82 17.25 -1.14
CA ALA A 531 3.25 17.55 -1.09
C ALA A 531 4.10 16.29 -1.26
N ILE A 532 3.74 15.18 -0.62
CA ILE A 532 4.40 13.88 -0.78
C ILE A 532 4.36 13.42 -2.24
N ARG A 533 3.22 13.54 -2.94
CA ARG A 533 3.08 13.20 -4.37
C ARG A 533 3.95 14.05 -5.28
N VAL A 534 4.05 15.35 -5.00
CA VAL A 534 4.93 16.25 -5.78
C VAL A 534 6.41 15.95 -5.48
N ILE A 535 6.74 15.65 -4.22
CA ILE A 535 8.09 15.28 -3.80
C ILE A 535 8.49 13.92 -4.39
N SER A 536 7.61 12.92 -4.37
CA SER A 536 7.89 11.57 -4.89
C SER A 536 8.17 11.58 -6.39
N SER A 537 7.43 12.39 -7.15
CA SER A 537 7.60 12.54 -8.60
C SER A 537 8.83 13.37 -8.99
N SER A 538 9.20 14.36 -8.19
CA SER A 538 10.22 15.36 -8.57
C SER A 538 11.59 15.14 -7.93
N ILE A 539 11.67 14.40 -6.81
CA ILE A 539 12.87 14.31 -5.96
C ILE A 539 13.32 12.84 -5.84
N PRO A 540 14.63 12.55 -6.03
CA PRO A 540 15.20 11.22 -5.81
C PRO A 540 14.99 10.72 -4.37
N ALA A 541 14.81 9.40 -4.21
CA ALA A 541 14.44 8.75 -2.95
C ALA A 541 15.26 9.21 -1.72
N GLU A 542 16.56 9.42 -1.90
CA GLU A 542 17.49 9.80 -0.82
C GLU A 542 17.18 11.15 -0.16
N HIS A 543 16.50 12.07 -0.86
CA HIS A 543 16.31 13.45 -0.42
C HIS A 543 14.86 13.78 -0.08
N ARG A 544 13.91 12.86 -0.31
CA ARG A 544 12.47 13.11 -0.15
C ARG A 544 12.10 13.49 1.28
N GLU A 545 12.66 12.79 2.27
CA GLU A 545 12.37 12.99 3.69
C GLU A 545 12.81 14.39 4.17
N ALA A 546 14.02 14.82 3.80
CA ALA A 546 14.54 16.12 4.20
C ALA A 546 13.69 17.28 3.64
N VAL A 547 13.26 17.17 2.39
CA VAL A 547 12.42 18.21 1.76
C VAL A 547 11.01 18.23 2.34
N LEU A 548 10.45 17.06 2.67
CA LEU A 548 9.15 16.99 3.33
C LEU A 548 9.18 17.63 4.72
N HIS A 549 10.24 17.37 5.50
CA HIS A 549 10.43 18.00 6.80
C HIS A 549 10.53 19.53 6.70
N GLU A 550 11.32 20.06 5.76
CA GLU A 550 11.43 21.51 5.55
C GLU A 550 10.07 22.13 5.14
N TYR A 551 9.29 21.44 4.30
CA TYR A 551 7.95 21.88 3.92
C TYR A 551 6.99 21.95 5.11
N ILE A 552 7.00 20.92 5.97
CA ILE A 552 6.17 20.86 7.18
C ILE A 552 6.56 21.97 8.16
N GLU A 553 7.84 22.19 8.39
CA GLU A 553 8.33 23.26 9.28
C GLU A 553 7.97 24.66 8.76
N THR A 554 8.09 24.88 7.44
CA THR A 554 7.76 26.17 6.82
C THR A 554 6.28 26.53 6.95
N ARG A 555 5.38 25.54 6.94
CA ARG A 555 3.93 25.78 7.07
C ARG A 555 3.42 25.93 8.51
N ASN A 556 4.25 25.77 9.54
CA ASN A 556 3.89 25.96 10.96
C ASN A 556 2.62 25.18 11.39
N PHE A 557 2.47 23.93 10.95
CA PHE A 557 1.35 23.09 11.39
C PHE A 557 1.42 22.82 12.90
N HIS A 558 0.26 22.77 13.57
CA HIS A 558 0.22 22.48 15.00
C HIS A 558 0.54 21.00 15.25
N LYS A 559 1.39 20.67 16.24
CA LYS A 559 1.83 19.29 16.52
C LYS A 559 0.71 18.26 16.71
N ARG A 560 -0.50 18.69 17.07
CA ARG A 560 -1.69 17.82 17.25
C ARG A 560 -2.45 17.54 15.94
N GLU A 561 -2.08 18.21 14.86
CA GLU A 561 -2.73 18.14 13.55
C GLU A 561 -1.86 17.41 12.50
N LEU A 562 -0.64 17.03 12.89
CA LEU A 562 0.33 16.38 12.00
C LEU A 562 0.08 14.86 11.96
N PRO A 563 0.00 14.25 10.76
CA PRO A 563 -0.02 12.80 10.63
C PRO A 563 1.31 12.19 11.06
N GLU A 564 1.27 10.94 11.49
CA GLU A 564 2.46 10.12 11.62
C GLU A 564 2.98 9.83 10.21
N ILE A 565 4.24 10.14 9.92
CA ILE A 565 4.87 9.85 8.63
C ILE A 565 5.98 8.85 8.93
N CYS A 566 5.84 7.62 8.44
CA CYS A 566 6.85 6.58 8.64
C CYS A 566 7.57 6.33 7.31
N CYS A 567 8.82 6.76 7.14
CA CYS A 567 9.60 6.39 5.95
C CYS A 567 9.76 4.87 5.86
N THR A 568 9.34 4.25 4.75
CA THR A 568 9.69 2.85 4.48
C THR A 568 11.13 2.75 3.98
N GLU A 569 11.77 1.59 4.15
CA GLU A 569 13.15 1.32 3.68
C GLU A 569 13.36 1.53 2.16
N SER A 570 12.27 1.64 1.40
CA SER A 570 12.23 1.91 -0.04
C SER A 570 12.18 3.41 -0.42
N GLY A 571 12.20 4.32 0.55
CA GLY A 571 12.11 5.77 0.28
C GLY A 571 10.72 6.23 -0.16
N TYR A 572 9.68 5.45 0.17
CA TYR A 572 8.28 5.84 0.10
C TYR A 572 7.88 6.48 1.45
N LEU A 573 7.11 7.55 1.39
CA LEU A 573 6.64 8.32 2.55
C LEU A 573 5.14 8.08 2.70
N PRO A 574 4.70 6.95 3.29
CA PRO A 574 3.31 6.77 3.63
C PRO A 574 2.91 7.80 4.70
N GLY A 575 1.81 8.52 4.45
CA GLY A 575 1.14 9.30 5.48
C GLY A 575 0.26 8.36 6.30
N LYS A 576 0.72 7.99 7.51
CA LYS A 576 -0.04 7.16 8.44
C LYS A 576 -1.14 8.00 9.09
N PHE A 577 -2.33 7.40 9.23
CA PHE A 577 -3.37 7.92 10.10
C PHE A 577 -3.04 7.58 11.56
N GLY A 578 -2.57 8.57 12.32
CA GLY A 578 -2.20 8.37 13.72
C GLY A 578 -3.40 8.05 14.61
N THR A 579 -3.41 6.86 15.20
CA THR A 579 -4.02 6.62 16.51
C THR A 579 -2.96 6.93 17.57
N ASN A 580 -2.85 8.19 17.97
CA ASN A 580 -2.12 8.65 19.17
C ASN A 580 -0.66 8.21 19.42
N ASP A 581 0.08 7.62 18.48
CA ASP A 581 1.47 7.17 18.71
C ASP A 581 2.47 7.85 17.78
N VAL A 582 2.78 9.11 18.13
CA VAL A 582 3.86 9.88 17.51
C VAL A 582 5.21 9.20 17.83
N VAL A 583 5.66 8.32 16.94
CA VAL A 583 7.06 7.87 16.91
C VAL A 583 7.77 8.57 15.76
N ILE A 584 8.41 9.69 16.09
CA ILE A 584 9.42 10.31 15.22
C ILE A 584 10.68 9.46 15.36
N SER A 585 10.94 8.55 14.42
CA SER A 585 12.23 7.86 14.37
C SER A 585 13.29 8.78 13.77
N CYS A 586 14.03 9.46 14.64
CA CYS A 586 15.27 10.16 14.29
C CYS A 586 16.31 9.18 13.72
N ALA A 587 16.44 9.08 12.40
CA ALA A 587 17.47 8.23 11.77
C ALA A 587 18.41 8.95 10.80
N LEU A 588 18.29 10.26 10.56
CA LEU A 588 19.03 10.94 9.49
C LEU A 588 20.01 12.05 9.93
N GLN A 589 20.44 12.05 11.20
CA GLN A 589 21.44 13.02 11.67
C GLN A 589 22.89 12.55 11.54
N ARG A 590 23.17 11.41 10.90
CA ARG A 590 24.53 10.80 10.88
C ARG A 590 25.15 10.51 9.50
N ARG A 591 24.54 10.90 8.37
CA ARG A 591 25.02 10.46 7.04
C ARG A 591 25.57 11.52 6.07
N PHE A 592 25.48 12.82 6.36
CA PHE A 592 25.92 13.85 5.41
C PHE A 592 26.80 14.93 6.04
N ASN A 593 27.90 15.28 5.34
CA ASN A 593 28.83 16.34 5.74
C ASN A 593 28.27 17.74 5.38
N ALA A 594 28.76 18.78 6.07
CA ALA A 594 28.29 20.16 5.94
C ALA A 594 28.42 20.76 4.51
N GLU A 595 29.34 20.25 3.69
CA GLU A 595 29.51 20.67 2.30
C GLU A 595 28.43 20.11 1.38
N GLN A 596 27.99 18.85 1.59
CA GLN A 596 26.88 18.26 0.85
C GLN A 596 25.57 18.99 1.17
N TRP A 597 25.38 19.44 2.42
CA TRP A 597 24.27 20.30 2.81
C TRP A 597 24.25 21.66 2.11
N LYS A 598 25.43 22.28 1.88
CA LYS A 598 25.52 23.54 1.14
C LYS A 598 25.21 23.36 -0.34
N GLU A 599 25.75 22.33 -0.97
CA GLU A 599 25.48 22.04 -2.38
C GLU A 599 23.99 21.71 -2.61
N LEU A 600 23.39 20.99 -1.66
CA LEU A 600 21.97 20.67 -1.65
C LEU A 600 21.12 21.94 -1.57
N ASN A 601 21.40 22.85 -0.64
CA ASN A 601 20.68 24.12 -0.50
C ASN A 601 20.78 24.99 -1.78
N THR A 602 21.94 25.01 -2.45
CA THR A 602 22.07 25.76 -3.71
C THR A 602 21.27 25.14 -4.86
N LYS A 603 21.20 23.81 -4.97
CA LYS A 603 20.37 23.15 -6.00
C LYS A 603 18.88 23.31 -5.69
N LEU A 604 18.52 23.29 -4.41
CA LEU A 604 17.15 23.46 -3.93
C LEU A 604 16.65 24.90 -4.09
N GLU A 605 17.51 25.91 -3.91
CA GLU A 605 17.24 27.32 -4.23
C GLU A 605 17.04 27.54 -5.75
N LEU A 606 17.89 26.91 -6.58
CA LEU A 606 17.75 26.98 -8.04
C LEU A 606 16.44 26.33 -8.52
N TYR A 607 16.04 25.22 -7.89
CA TYR A 607 14.78 24.54 -8.15
C TYR A 607 13.58 25.30 -7.57
N LYS A 608 13.66 25.90 -6.37
CA LYS A 608 12.63 26.79 -5.79
C LYS A 608 12.34 27.98 -6.70
N LYS A 609 13.34 28.49 -7.42
CA LYS A 609 13.16 29.57 -8.41
C LYS A 609 12.35 29.12 -9.63
N ASN A 610 12.46 27.85 -10.03
CA ASN A 610 11.73 27.27 -11.16
C ASN A 610 10.35 26.70 -10.74
N ALA A 611 10.27 26.05 -9.58
CA ALA A 611 9.05 25.44 -9.03
C ALA A 611 8.19 26.42 -8.22
N GLY A 612 8.74 27.57 -7.78
CA GLY A 612 7.96 28.65 -7.16
C GLY A 612 6.91 29.25 -8.11
N SER A 613 7.14 29.13 -9.42
CA SER A 613 6.13 29.40 -10.46
C SER A 613 4.97 28.40 -10.42
N LEU A 614 5.21 27.14 -10.04
CA LEU A 614 4.24 26.05 -9.99
C LEU A 614 3.50 26.00 -8.64
N LEU A 615 4.22 26.17 -7.53
CA LEU A 615 3.64 26.32 -6.18
C LEU A 615 2.82 27.62 -6.03
N GLY A 616 3.12 28.65 -6.82
CA GLY A 616 2.28 29.85 -6.94
C GLY A 616 0.91 29.59 -7.55
N VAL A 617 0.76 28.57 -8.40
CA VAL A 617 -0.52 28.21 -9.05
C VAL A 617 -1.48 27.53 -8.06
N ILE A 618 -0.95 26.81 -7.07
CA ILE A 618 -1.72 26.11 -6.02
C ILE A 618 -2.37 27.11 -5.03
N LYS A 619 -2.01 28.39 -5.04
CA LYS A 619 -2.61 29.42 -4.16
C LYS A 619 -4.09 29.74 -4.42
N THR A 620 -4.67 29.27 -5.52
CA THR A 620 -6.08 29.51 -5.85
C THR A 620 -6.77 28.22 -6.30
N PRO A 621 -7.73 27.67 -5.52
CA PRO A 621 -8.40 26.40 -5.84
C PRO A 621 -9.24 26.43 -7.12
N ARG A 622 -9.40 27.60 -7.77
CA ARG A 622 -10.27 27.79 -8.93
C ARG A 622 -9.60 27.56 -10.29
N ARG A 623 -8.30 27.29 -10.34
CA ARG A 623 -7.54 27.05 -11.60
C ARG A 623 -6.99 25.63 -11.75
N VAL A 624 -7.22 24.73 -10.80
CA VAL A 624 -6.73 23.34 -10.88
C VAL A 624 -7.51 22.51 -11.92
N HIS A 625 -8.62 23.05 -12.45
CA HIS A 625 -9.45 22.38 -13.46
C HIS A 625 -9.18 22.83 -14.91
N GLU A 626 -8.35 23.87 -15.11
CA GLU A 626 -7.77 24.25 -16.42
C GLU A 626 -6.32 23.78 -16.48
#